data_AF-A0A0S7EVY1-F1
#
_entry.id   AF-A0A0S7EVY1-F1
#
_cell.length_a   1.000
_cell.length_b   1.000
_cell.length_c   1.000
_cell.angle_alpha   90.00
_cell.angle_beta   90.00
_cell.angle_gamma   90.00
#
_symmetry.space_group_name_H-M   'P 1'
#
loop_
_entity.id
_entity.type
_entity.pdbx_description
1 polymer ?
#
loop_
_entity_poly.entity_id
_entity_poly.type
_entity_poly.pdbx_seq_one_letter_code
_entity_poly.pdbx_strand_id
1 'polypeptide(L)'
;WWRRYQQEIALLQEKLRVAALRQEECEARLVVQDQQNQRMLQEYQARLEDTESRLRRLQDDKDLQMNSIISRLMAVEEELKKDHSDMQAVVDQKQKVIEAQEKRIASLDAANTRLMAALTQLKERYGVTSQRNGLSPSNTSSLQITENGEFRNSGNC
;
A
#
# COMPACT_ATOMS: atom_id res chain seq x y z
N TRP A 1 100.80 -11.51 36.98
CA TRP A 1 100.15 -10.45 36.20
C TRP A 1 99.92 -10.85 34.75
N TRP A 2 100.96 -11.08 33.93
CA TRP A 2 100.80 -11.42 32.50
C TRP A 2 99.90 -12.64 32.20
N ARG A 3 100.05 -13.74 32.94
CA ARG A 3 99.17 -14.93 32.78
C ARG A 3 97.69 -14.67 33.06
N ARG A 4 97.38 -13.80 34.06
CA ARG A 4 95.98 -13.43 34.35
C ARG A 4 95.39 -12.62 33.19
N TYR A 5 96.13 -11.65 32.66
CA TYR A 5 95.71 -10.88 31.50
C TYR A 5 95.48 -11.76 30.26
N GLN A 6 96.35 -12.75 30.00
CA GLN A 6 96.12 -13.69 28.89
C GLN A 6 94.85 -14.55 29.08
N GLN A 7 94.60 -15.04 30.29
CA GLN A 7 93.39 -15.81 30.58
C GLN A 7 92.12 -14.96 30.42
N GLU A 8 92.19 -13.69 30.85
CA GLU A 8 91.07 -12.75 30.71
C GLU A 8 90.79 -12.39 29.25
N ILE A 9 91.83 -12.16 28.43
CA ILE A 9 91.69 -11.97 26.99
C ILE A 9 91.02 -13.18 26.33
N ALA A 10 91.49 -14.39 26.63
CA ALA A 10 90.92 -15.62 26.06
C ALA A 10 89.44 -15.81 26.46
N LEU A 11 89.10 -15.52 27.72
CA LEU A 11 87.71 -15.58 28.20
C LEU A 11 86.82 -14.57 27.48
N LEU A 12 87.30 -13.33 27.29
CA LEU A 12 86.55 -12.29 26.58
C LEU A 12 86.35 -12.63 25.11
N GLN A 13 87.35 -13.19 24.45
CA GLN A 13 87.25 -13.66 23.06
C GLN A 13 86.19 -14.77 22.92
N GLU A 14 86.18 -15.75 23.82
CA GLU A 14 85.18 -16.81 23.78
C GLU A 14 83.77 -16.28 24.06
N LYS A 15 83.62 -15.35 25.03
CA LYS A 15 82.34 -14.67 25.28
C LYS A 15 81.85 -13.90 24.06
N LEU A 16 82.73 -13.19 23.36
CA LEU A 16 82.40 -12.46 22.14
C LEU A 16 81.97 -13.42 21.02
N ARG A 17 82.68 -14.53 20.85
CA ARG A 17 82.34 -15.57 19.86
C ARG A 17 80.95 -16.16 20.11
N VAL A 18 80.65 -16.49 21.37
CA VAL A 18 79.33 -17.01 21.77
C VAL A 18 78.23 -15.96 21.59
N ALA A 19 78.51 -14.70 21.91
CA ALA A 19 77.57 -13.60 21.71
C ALA A 19 77.27 -13.38 20.22
N ALA A 20 78.28 -13.39 19.35
CA ALA A 20 78.10 -13.26 17.90
C ALA A 20 77.25 -14.41 17.33
N LEU A 21 77.51 -15.65 17.73
CA LEU A 21 76.72 -16.80 17.29
C LEU A 21 75.24 -16.67 17.71
N ARG A 22 74.98 -16.21 18.94
CA ARG A 22 73.61 -15.96 19.42
C ARG A 22 72.92 -14.83 18.67
N GLN A 23 73.68 -13.79 18.28
CA GLN A 23 73.15 -12.69 17.49
C GLN A 23 72.71 -13.19 16.11
N GLU A 24 73.55 -13.97 15.42
CA GLU A 24 73.21 -14.56 14.12
C GLU A 24 71.97 -15.46 14.20
N GLU A 25 71.85 -16.28 15.26
CA GLU A 25 70.67 -17.11 15.49
C GLU A 25 69.40 -16.27 15.72
N CYS A 26 69.49 -15.19 16.48
CA CYS A 26 68.38 -14.25 16.69
C CYS A 26 67.96 -13.57 15.38
N GLU A 27 68.92 -13.11 14.57
CA GLU A 27 68.66 -12.48 13.27
C GLU A 27 68.00 -13.45 12.30
N ALA A 28 68.48 -14.70 12.24
CA ALA A 28 67.86 -15.75 11.43
C ALA A 28 66.40 -16.02 11.83
N ARG A 29 66.12 -16.11 13.14
CA ARG A 29 64.74 -16.26 13.65
C ARG A 29 63.87 -15.05 13.31
N LEU A 30 64.41 -13.84 13.40
CA LEU A 30 63.69 -12.61 13.09
C LEU A 30 63.25 -12.56 11.62
N VAL A 31 64.13 -12.94 10.68
CA VAL A 31 63.81 -12.97 9.25
C VAL A 31 62.69 -13.97 8.95
N VAL A 32 62.74 -15.17 9.54
CA VAL A 32 61.68 -16.17 9.35
C VAL A 32 60.34 -15.66 9.88
N GLN A 33 60.36 -15.03 11.05
CA GLN A 33 59.15 -14.44 11.65
C GLN A 33 58.60 -13.29 10.80
N ASP A 34 59.46 -12.42 10.28
CA ASP A 34 59.04 -11.32 9.40
C ASP A 34 58.39 -11.85 8.10
N GLN A 35 59.00 -12.86 7.47
CA GLN A 35 58.42 -13.51 6.29
C GLN A 35 57.07 -14.17 6.59
N GLN A 36 56.91 -14.80 7.76
CA GLN A 36 55.64 -15.40 8.14
C GLN A 36 54.57 -14.33 8.41
N ASN A 37 54.95 -13.23 9.08
CA ASN A 37 54.06 -12.09 9.33
C ASN A 37 53.62 -11.42 8.03
N GLN A 38 54.54 -11.23 7.08
CA GLN A 38 54.24 -10.67 5.76
C GLN A 38 53.25 -11.54 4.99
N ARG A 39 53.42 -12.87 5.01
CA ARG A 39 52.45 -13.80 4.39
C ARG A 39 51.07 -13.70 5.03
N MET A 40 51.00 -13.72 6.36
CA MET A 40 49.71 -13.57 7.06
C MET A 40 49.04 -12.23 6.74
N LEU A 41 49.81 -11.14 6.66
CA LEU A 41 49.28 -9.82 6.32
C LEU A 41 48.67 -9.80 4.92
N GLN A 42 49.35 -10.40 3.93
CA GLN A 42 48.84 -10.51 2.57
C GLN A 42 47.55 -11.34 2.51
N GLU A 43 47.48 -12.45 3.24
CA GLU A 43 46.27 -13.27 3.33
C GLU A 43 45.10 -12.50 3.96
N TYR A 44 45.35 -11.72 5.01
CA TYR A 44 44.33 -10.87 5.62
C TYR A 44 43.86 -9.76 4.68
N GLN A 45 44.77 -9.13 3.94
CA GLN A 45 44.43 -8.12 2.94
C GLN A 45 43.55 -8.71 1.84
N ALA A 46 43.94 -9.85 1.25
CA ALA A 46 43.16 -10.52 0.22
C ALA A 46 41.75 -10.91 0.72
N ARG A 47 41.64 -11.40 1.96
CA ARG A 47 40.35 -11.72 2.58
C ARG A 47 39.50 -10.48 2.80
N LEU A 48 40.10 -9.36 3.24
CA LEU A 48 39.39 -8.11 3.43
C LEU A 48 38.83 -7.60 2.09
N GLU A 49 39.67 -7.55 1.05
CA GLU A 49 39.28 -7.12 -0.29
C GLU A 49 38.15 -7.97 -0.89
N ASP A 50 38.19 -9.30 -0.71
CA ASP A 50 37.10 -10.19 -1.13
C ASP A 50 35.79 -9.87 -0.39
N THR A 51 35.87 -9.70 0.93
CA THR A 51 34.67 -9.39 1.72
C THR A 51 34.08 -8.03 1.39
N GLU A 52 34.91 -7.01 1.16
CA GLU A 52 34.47 -5.68 0.74
C GLU A 52 33.84 -5.71 -0.66
N SER A 53 34.48 -6.42 -1.59
CA SER A 53 33.97 -6.59 -2.96
C SER A 53 32.61 -7.30 -2.96
N ARG A 54 32.46 -8.35 -2.14
CA ARG A 54 31.19 -9.07 -1.99
C ARG A 54 30.12 -8.21 -1.34
N LEU A 55 30.49 -7.41 -0.34
CA LEU A 55 29.57 -6.49 0.33
C LEU A 55 29.04 -5.42 -0.64
N ARG A 56 29.92 -4.83 -1.46
CA ARG A 56 29.52 -3.86 -2.50
C ARG A 56 28.52 -4.46 -3.49
N ARG A 57 28.82 -5.65 -4.03
CA ARG A 57 27.88 -6.34 -4.94
C ARG A 57 26.53 -6.60 -4.31
N LEU A 58 26.51 -7.02 -3.03
CA LEU A 58 25.26 -7.24 -2.31
C LEU A 58 24.45 -5.95 -2.12
N GLN A 59 25.13 -4.82 -1.87
CA GLN A 59 24.48 -3.52 -1.80
C GLN A 59 23.88 -3.12 -3.15
N ASP A 60 24.65 -3.24 -4.24
CA ASP A 60 24.18 -2.94 -5.59
C ASP A 60 22.94 -3.78 -5.95
N ASP A 61 22.97 -5.08 -5.66
CA ASP A 61 21.82 -5.97 -5.89
C ASP A 61 20.59 -5.57 -5.07
N LYS A 62 20.79 -5.15 -3.81
CA LYS A 62 19.70 -4.68 -2.94
C LYS A 62 19.12 -3.36 -3.41
N ASP A 63 19.96 -2.43 -3.86
CA ASP A 63 19.53 -1.15 -4.40
C ASP A 63 18.75 -1.34 -5.71
N LEU A 64 19.20 -2.24 -6.58
CA LEU A 64 18.45 -2.62 -7.78
C LEU A 64 17.09 -3.23 -7.44
N GLN A 65 17.01 -4.13 -6.45
CA GLN A 65 15.74 -4.68 -5.99
C GLN A 65 14.82 -3.60 -5.42
N MET A 66 15.35 -2.70 -4.59
CA MET A 66 14.58 -1.61 -4.01
C MET A 66 14.04 -0.67 -5.09
N ASN A 67 14.86 -0.30 -6.08
CA ASN A 67 14.44 0.53 -7.20
C ASN A 67 13.35 -0.14 -8.06
N SER A 68 13.44 -1.46 -8.26
CA SER A 68 12.40 -2.24 -8.95
C SER A 68 11.07 -2.24 -8.18
N ILE A 69 11.13 -2.41 -6.86
CA ILE A 69 9.95 -2.36 -5.98
C ILE A 69 9.31 -0.97 -6.03
N ILE A 70 10.10 0.10 -5.88
CA ILE A 70 9.61 1.48 -5.93
C ILE A 70 8.94 1.76 -7.28
N SER A 71 9.57 1.37 -8.38
CA SER A 71 9.02 1.56 -9.73
C SER A 71 7.66 0.86 -9.92
N ARG A 72 7.54 -0.37 -9.41
CA ARG A 72 6.28 -1.13 -9.46
C ARG A 72 5.20 -0.48 -8.58
N LEU A 73 5.56 0.00 -7.39
CA LEU A 73 4.61 0.70 -6.51
C LEU A 73 4.11 1.99 -7.14
N MET A 74 4.99 2.80 -7.73
CA MET A 74 4.59 4.03 -8.43
C MET A 74 3.63 3.74 -9.58
N ALA A 75 3.86 2.68 -10.36
CA ALA A 75 2.95 2.28 -11.43
C ALA A 75 1.57 1.91 -10.90
N VAL A 76 1.50 1.12 -9.82
CA VAL A 76 0.23 0.76 -9.17
C VAL A 76 -0.48 1.97 -8.59
N GLU A 77 0.25 2.90 -7.96
CA GLU A 77 -0.33 4.14 -7.44
C GLU A 77 -0.94 5.00 -8.55
N GLU A 78 -0.28 5.09 -9.70
CA GLU A 78 -0.78 5.85 -10.84
C GLU A 78 -2.01 5.20 -11.48
N GLU A 79 -2.02 3.87 -11.60
CA GLU A 79 -3.20 3.12 -12.03
C GLU A 79 -4.39 3.34 -11.08
N LEU A 80 -4.17 3.27 -9.76
CA LEU A 80 -5.23 3.51 -8.78
C LEU A 80 -5.77 4.95 -8.84
N LYS A 81 -4.91 5.95 -9.05
CA LYS A 81 -5.36 7.34 -9.24
C LYS A 81 -6.22 7.48 -10.48
N LYS A 82 -5.83 6.84 -11.58
CA LYS A 82 -6.60 6.84 -12.82
C LYS A 82 -7.96 6.16 -12.62
N ASP A 83 -7.98 4.97 -12.04
CA ASP A 83 -9.21 4.23 -11.77
C ASP A 83 -10.16 5.02 -10.85
N HIS A 84 -9.61 5.72 -9.85
CA HIS A 84 -10.40 6.59 -8.99
C HIS A 84 -11.01 7.77 -9.75
N SER A 85 -10.22 8.43 -10.62
CA SER A 85 -10.71 9.51 -11.48
C SER A 85 -11.81 9.03 -12.43
N ASP A 86 -11.62 7.87 -13.07
CA ASP A 86 -12.58 7.28 -14.00
C ASP A 86 -13.88 6.92 -13.26
N MET A 87 -13.76 6.34 -12.07
CA MET A 87 -14.91 6.05 -11.20
C MET A 87 -15.66 7.31 -10.80
N GLN A 88 -14.94 8.39 -10.43
CA GLN A 88 -15.56 9.66 -10.07
C GLN A 88 -16.35 10.25 -11.25
N ALA A 89 -15.81 10.17 -12.47
CA ALA A 89 -16.52 10.63 -13.67
C ALA A 89 -17.83 9.86 -13.89
N VAL A 90 -17.84 8.54 -13.64
CA VAL A 90 -19.05 7.71 -13.70
C VAL A 90 -20.06 8.11 -12.64
N VAL A 91 -19.62 8.37 -11.40
CA VAL A 91 -20.48 8.85 -10.32
C VAL A 91 -21.12 10.19 -10.69
N ASP A 92 -20.33 11.14 -11.17
CA ASP A 92 -20.83 12.46 -11.59
C ASP A 92 -21.85 12.35 -12.74
N GLN A 93 -21.61 11.46 -13.69
CA GLN A 93 -22.57 11.19 -14.77
C GLN A 93 -23.88 10.60 -14.23
N LYS A 94 -23.80 9.64 -13.30
CA LYS A 94 -24.99 9.06 -12.66
C LYS A 94 -25.77 10.10 -11.87
N GLN A 95 -25.08 11.00 -11.17
CA GLN A 95 -25.71 12.09 -10.43
C GLN A 95 -26.52 13.02 -11.36
N LYS A 96 -25.96 13.39 -12.52
CA LYS A 96 -26.69 14.19 -13.53
C LYS A 96 -27.95 13.49 -14.05
N VAL A 97 -27.90 12.17 -14.21
CA VAL A 97 -29.08 11.38 -14.63
C VAL A 97 -30.13 11.37 -13.52
N ILE A 98 -29.73 11.18 -12.26
CA ILE A 98 -30.63 11.21 -11.10
C ILE A 98 -31.34 12.58 -11.02
N GLU A 99 -30.61 13.68 -11.10
CA GLU A 99 -31.18 15.03 -11.08
C GLU A 99 -32.19 15.27 -12.22
N ALA A 100 -31.92 14.74 -13.41
CA ALA A 100 -32.84 14.82 -14.54
C ALA A 100 -34.12 14.00 -14.29
N GLN A 101 -33.99 12.82 -13.68
CA GLN A 101 -35.12 11.97 -13.32
C GLN A 101 -35.96 12.59 -12.20
N GLU A 102 -35.34 13.17 -11.18
CA GLU A 102 -36.03 13.89 -10.09
C GLU A 102 -36.87 15.05 -10.62
N LYS A 103 -36.31 15.85 -11.54
CA LYS A 103 -37.07 16.93 -12.22
C LYS A 103 -38.26 16.38 -12.99
N ARG A 104 -38.09 15.24 -13.65
CA ARG A 104 -39.18 14.60 -14.42
C ARG A 104 -40.28 14.07 -13.51
N ILE A 105 -39.93 13.45 -12.38
CA ILE A 105 -40.89 13.01 -11.35
C ILE A 105 -41.68 14.22 -10.84
N ALA A 106 -41.01 15.29 -10.43
CA ALA A 106 -41.68 16.50 -9.95
C ALA A 106 -42.64 17.10 -10.99
N SER A 107 -42.27 17.08 -12.27
CA SER A 107 -43.16 17.52 -13.36
C SER A 107 -44.38 16.59 -13.54
N LEU A 108 -44.18 15.29 -13.41
CA LEU A 108 -45.27 14.31 -13.48
C LEU A 108 -46.22 14.46 -12.30
N ASP A 109 -45.70 14.63 -11.08
CA ASP A 109 -46.50 14.87 -9.88
C ASP A 109 -47.37 16.12 -10.04
N ALA A 110 -46.79 17.23 -10.53
CA ALA A 110 -47.54 18.45 -10.79
C ALA A 110 -48.66 18.25 -11.84
N ALA A 111 -48.40 17.48 -12.90
CA ALA A 111 -49.42 17.14 -13.89
C ALA A 111 -50.52 16.25 -13.28
N ASN A 112 -50.14 15.28 -12.45
CA ASN A 112 -51.05 14.37 -11.78
C ASN A 112 -51.97 15.12 -10.80
N THR A 113 -51.42 16.05 -10.00
CA THR A 113 -52.21 16.93 -9.13
C THR A 113 -53.20 17.77 -9.93
N ARG A 114 -52.80 18.34 -11.08
CA ARG A 114 -53.72 19.10 -11.94
C ARG A 114 -54.85 18.24 -12.49
N LEU A 115 -54.55 17.02 -12.95
CA LEU A 115 -55.57 16.08 -13.44
C LEU A 115 -56.55 15.68 -12.35
N MET A 116 -56.05 15.38 -11.15
CA MET A 116 -56.89 15.06 -9.99
C MET A 116 -57.79 16.23 -9.60
N ALA A 117 -57.28 17.46 -9.60
CA ALA A 117 -58.08 18.65 -9.34
C ALA A 117 -59.19 18.85 -10.39
N ALA A 118 -58.88 18.66 -11.69
CA ALA A 118 -59.87 18.74 -12.76
C ALA A 118 -60.95 17.63 -12.63
N LEU A 119 -60.54 16.41 -12.26
CA LEU A 119 -61.46 15.30 -12.03
C LEU A 119 -62.41 15.58 -10.85
N THR A 120 -61.89 16.12 -9.75
CA THR A 120 -62.70 16.53 -8.59
C THR A 120 -63.72 17.61 -8.98
N GLN A 121 -63.28 18.64 -9.72
CA GLN A 121 -64.20 19.68 -10.22
C GLN A 121 -65.29 19.12 -11.13
N LEU A 122 -64.97 18.14 -11.98
CA LEU A 122 -65.96 17.48 -12.84
C LEU A 122 -66.98 16.71 -12.00
N LYS A 123 -66.51 15.93 -11.00
CA LYS A 123 -67.38 15.21 -10.07
C LYS A 123 -68.32 16.15 -9.32
N GLU A 124 -67.82 17.28 -8.82
CA GLU A 124 -68.64 18.29 -8.16
C GLU A 124 -69.70 18.88 -9.09
N ARG A 125 -69.36 19.20 -10.35
CA ARG A 125 -70.33 19.70 -11.34
C ARG A 125 -71.44 18.69 -11.61
N TYR A 126 -71.13 17.41 -11.75
CA TYR A 126 -72.15 16.37 -11.92
C TYR A 126 -72.96 16.15 -10.64
N GLY A 127 -72.34 16.16 -9.46
CA GLY A 127 -73.03 16.05 -8.17
C GLY A 127 -74.01 17.19 -7.90
N VAL A 128 -73.63 18.44 -8.21
CA VAL A 128 -74.51 19.62 -8.10
C VAL A 128 -75.63 19.60 -9.13
N THR A 129 -75.38 19.06 -10.32
CA THR A 129 -76.42 18.87 -11.36
C THR A 129 -77.41 17.77 -10.96
N SER A 130 -76.95 16.70 -10.30
CA SER A 130 -77.80 15.64 -9.73
C SER A 130 -78.57 16.07 -8.47
N GLN A 131 -78.02 16.95 -7.62
CA GLN A 131 -78.76 17.49 -6.46
C GLN A 131 -79.86 18.48 -6.84
N ARG A 132 -79.75 19.17 -7.99
CA ARG A 132 -80.79 20.11 -8.47
C ARG A 132 -82.00 19.41 -9.11
N ASN A 133 -81.84 18.16 -9.56
CA ASN A 133 -82.93 17.30 -10.04
C ASN A 133 -83.22 16.23 -8.97
N GLY A 134 -84.04 16.61 -7.98
CA GLY A 134 -84.27 15.82 -6.77
C GLY A 134 -84.61 14.35 -7.00
N LEU A 135 -83.65 13.47 -6.71
CA LEU A 135 -83.86 12.05 -6.41
C LEU A 135 -82.88 11.61 -5.30
N SER A 136 -83.43 10.87 -4.33
CA SER A 136 -82.92 10.47 -3.01
C SER A 136 -81.54 9.78 -2.97
N PRO A 137 -80.85 9.76 -1.81
CA PRO A 137 -79.52 9.17 -1.67
C PRO A 137 -79.62 7.64 -1.54
N SER A 138 -79.20 6.91 -2.58
CA SER A 138 -79.02 5.46 -2.52
C SER A 138 -77.54 5.09 -2.36
N ASN A 139 -77.21 4.65 -1.16
CA ASN A 139 -76.11 3.77 -0.74
C ASN A 139 -75.02 3.47 -1.79
N THR A 140 -73.86 4.12 -1.67
CA THR A 140 -72.64 3.67 -2.34
C THR A 140 -71.82 2.81 -1.37
N SER A 141 -71.79 1.50 -1.61
CA SER A 141 -70.97 0.55 -0.86
C SER A 141 -69.51 0.97 -0.83
N SER A 142 -68.94 1.12 0.37
CA SER A 142 -67.51 1.40 0.55
C SER A 142 -66.69 0.15 0.22
N LEU A 143 -65.96 0.16 -0.89
CA LEU A 143 -64.94 -0.84 -1.18
C LEU A 143 -63.63 -0.43 -0.49
N GLN A 144 -63.25 -1.15 0.56
CA GLN A 144 -61.91 -1.05 1.14
C GLN A 144 -60.96 -2.01 0.45
N ILE A 145 -59.83 -1.48 -0.02
CA ILE A 145 -58.71 -2.24 -0.56
C ILE A 145 -57.80 -2.58 0.62
N THR A 146 -57.61 -3.87 0.88
CA THR A 146 -56.56 -4.32 1.81
C THR A 146 -55.22 -4.37 1.08
N GLU A 147 -54.14 -4.26 1.85
CA GLU A 147 -52.74 -4.10 1.40
C GLU A 147 -52.24 -5.16 0.40
N ASN A 148 -52.95 -6.28 0.24
CA ASN A 148 -52.63 -7.37 -0.68
C ASN A 148 -53.37 -7.31 -2.03
N GLY A 149 -54.14 -6.25 -2.31
CA GLY A 149 -54.69 -5.97 -3.64
C GLY A 149 -55.94 -6.78 -4.04
N GLU A 150 -56.58 -7.52 -3.14
CA GLU A 150 -57.86 -8.20 -3.43
C GLU A 150 -59.07 -7.36 -3.00
N PHE A 151 -60.05 -7.20 -3.89
CA PHE A 151 -61.32 -6.54 -3.59
C PHE A 151 -62.33 -7.53 -3.02
N ARG A 152 -62.78 -7.32 -1.79
CA ARG A 152 -63.95 -8.04 -1.25
C ARG A 152 -65.14 -7.09 -1.12
N ASN A 153 -66.23 -7.46 -1.80
CA ASN A 153 -67.52 -6.80 -1.69
C ASN A 153 -68.23 -7.34 -0.44
N SER A 154 -68.39 -6.52 0.60
CA SER A 154 -69.27 -6.85 1.73
C SER A 154 -70.73 -6.64 1.31
N GLY A 155 -71.24 -7.57 0.51
CA GLY A 155 -72.66 -7.76 0.25
C GLY A 155 -73.15 -8.98 1.04
N ASN A 156 -73.76 -8.73 2.18
CA ASN A 156 -74.28 -9.72 3.14
C ASN A 156 -75.36 -10.63 2.52
N CYS A 157 -75.39 -11.88 2.97
CA CYS A 157 -76.55 -12.35 3.73
C CYS A 157 -76.15 -12.37 5.20
#